data_AF-U1PQJ0-F1
#
_entry.id   AF-U1PQJ0-F1
#
_cell.length_a   1.000
_cell.length_b   1.000
_cell.length_c   1.000
_cell.angle_alpha   90.00
_cell.angle_beta   90.00
_cell.angle_gamma   90.00
#
_symmetry.space_group_name_H-M   'P 1'
#
loop_
_entity.id
_entity.type
_entity.pdbx_description
1 polymer ?
#
loop_
_entity_poly.entity_id
_entity_poly.type
_entity_poly.pdbx_seq_one_letter_code
_entity_poly.pdbx_strand_id
1 'polypeptide(L)'
;MRLPKIVLAGTAALALSLSLGACSLSINGSGSGDSASSAATQAGQNEQSETKGADSQGSAKTDSQSSSSGSANSSAGSDGKDNDKDDDKDGDDAPITDATWKDIQSKGQRTEVSGSYAVQGSGTTLNLVGDLDTLTVQGSDVKIAAEDVDTLTVQGSNVTVYARDIDHLNIMGSDVTVHWLGDDPTIQDTGANNTTGKLSQ
;
A
#
# COMPACT_ATOMS: atom_id res chain seq x y z
N MET A 1 11.91 33.63 -45.09
CA MET A 1 13.15 33.37 -44.32
C MET A 1 13.55 34.61 -43.55
N ARG A 2 13.48 34.58 -42.21
CA ARG A 2 14.42 35.20 -41.25
C ARG A 2 13.87 34.97 -39.83
N LEU A 3 14.66 34.24 -39.05
CA LEU A 3 14.35 33.70 -37.72
C LEU A 3 14.16 34.82 -36.68
N PRO A 4 13.30 34.63 -35.66
CA PRO A 4 13.49 35.29 -34.37
C PRO A 4 14.60 34.59 -33.57
N LYS A 5 15.46 35.41 -32.97
CA LYS A 5 16.68 35.03 -32.26
C LYS A 5 16.36 34.38 -30.90
N ILE A 6 16.98 33.24 -30.64
CA ILE A 6 17.18 32.69 -29.29
C ILE A 6 18.36 33.46 -28.66
N VAL A 7 18.18 33.99 -27.44
CA VAL A 7 19.30 34.09 -26.49
C VAL A 7 18.83 33.66 -25.10
N LEU A 8 19.48 32.59 -24.68
CA LEU A 8 19.53 31.87 -23.42
C LEU A 8 20.29 32.66 -22.34
N ALA A 9 19.85 32.57 -21.07
CA ALA A 9 20.70 32.26 -19.90
C ALA A 9 20.03 32.72 -18.60
N GLY A 10 19.29 31.82 -17.94
CA GLY A 10 18.89 31.97 -16.54
C GLY A 10 19.74 31.05 -15.67
N THR A 11 20.92 31.50 -15.27
CA THR A 11 21.72 30.81 -14.23
C THR A 11 21.21 31.23 -12.86
N ALA A 12 20.35 30.40 -12.26
CA ALA A 12 20.03 30.50 -10.84
C ALA A 12 21.07 29.71 -10.04
N ALA A 13 22.01 30.41 -9.41
CA ALA A 13 22.90 29.81 -8.41
C ALA A 13 22.11 29.66 -7.09
N LEU A 14 21.69 28.44 -6.76
CA LEU A 14 21.13 28.12 -5.45
C LEU A 14 22.30 27.99 -4.46
N ALA A 15 22.49 29.02 -3.63
CA ALA A 15 23.40 28.94 -2.49
C ALA A 15 22.75 28.08 -1.39
N LEU A 16 23.21 26.84 -1.21
CA LEU A 16 22.84 26.03 -0.05
C LEU A 16 23.58 26.57 1.18
N SER A 17 22.88 27.35 2.02
CA SER A 17 23.34 27.66 3.37
C SER A 17 23.19 26.43 4.25
N LEU A 18 24.28 25.70 4.49
CA LEU A 18 24.35 24.66 5.52
C LEU A 18 24.43 25.35 6.89
N SER A 19 23.32 25.40 7.62
CA SER A 19 23.34 25.67 9.05
C SER A 19 23.80 24.40 9.79
N LEU A 20 25.09 24.34 10.15
CA LEU A 20 25.62 23.39 11.13
C LEU A 20 25.22 23.87 12.54
N GLY A 21 24.12 23.31 13.06
CA GLY A 21 23.80 23.38 14.49
C GLY A 21 24.50 22.24 15.22
N ALA A 22 25.42 22.58 16.11
CA ALA A 22 26.16 21.66 16.98
C ALA A 22 25.41 21.33 18.29
N CYS A 23 25.93 20.31 18.98
CA CYS A 23 25.68 19.86 20.37
C CYS A 23 24.61 18.74 20.50
N SER A 24 24.84 17.59 21.14
CA SER A 24 25.81 17.26 22.19
C SER A 24 26.21 15.78 22.20
N LEU A 25 27.42 15.56 22.70
CA LEU A 25 28.05 14.28 23.00
C LEU A 25 27.33 13.56 24.15
N SER A 26 27.29 12.23 24.12
CA SER A 26 27.27 11.40 25.34
C SER A 26 28.24 10.24 25.16
N ILE A 27 29.28 10.26 26.00
CA ILE A 27 30.35 9.28 26.07
C ILE A 27 29.87 8.16 27.02
N ASN A 28 29.76 6.93 26.52
CA ASN A 28 29.58 5.76 27.38
C ASN A 28 30.72 4.79 27.10
N GLY A 29 31.78 4.91 27.89
CA GLY A 29 32.92 4.03 27.83
C GLY A 29 33.80 4.21 29.06
N SER A 30 33.87 3.15 29.86
CA SER A 30 34.87 2.74 30.87
C SER A 30 34.09 2.03 31.99
N GLY A 31 34.01 0.70 32.08
CA GLY A 31 35.11 -0.25 31.99
C GLY A 31 35.72 -0.42 33.39
N SER A 32 35.28 -1.42 34.16
CA SER A 32 35.95 -1.91 35.37
C SER A 32 35.31 -3.22 35.86
N GLY A 33 36.14 -4.24 36.09
CA GLY A 33 35.95 -5.21 37.18
C GLY A 33 35.56 -6.64 36.80
N ASP A 34 36.57 -7.47 36.58
CA ASP A 34 36.55 -8.93 36.75
C ASP A 34 36.32 -9.28 38.25
N SER A 35 35.48 -10.27 38.58
CA SER A 35 35.67 -11.17 39.73
C SER A 35 34.52 -12.18 39.90
N ALA A 36 34.93 -13.39 40.23
CA ALA A 36 34.14 -14.61 40.28
C ALA A 36 33.33 -14.83 41.57
N SER A 37 32.36 -15.74 41.43
CA SER A 37 31.99 -16.81 42.38
C SER A 37 31.09 -16.53 43.60
N SER A 38 30.11 -17.44 43.70
CA SER A 38 29.59 -18.13 44.90
C SER A 38 28.27 -17.69 45.55
N ALA A 39 27.40 -18.72 45.65
CA ALA A 39 26.43 -19.02 46.72
C ALA A 39 25.15 -18.14 46.79
N ALA A 40 23.98 -18.61 47.23
CA ALA A 40 23.36 -19.92 47.47
C ALA A 40 21.94 -19.60 48.01
N THR A 41 20.98 -20.53 47.84
CA THR A 41 19.76 -20.73 48.68
C THR A 41 18.71 -19.59 48.75
N GLN A 42 17.39 -19.76 48.90
CA GLN A 42 16.47 -20.86 49.21
C GLN A 42 15.05 -20.36 48.80
N ALA A 43 14.24 -21.18 48.13
CA ALA A 43 12.99 -21.77 48.62
C ALA A 43 11.84 -20.82 49.05
N GLY A 44 10.67 -21.04 48.47
CA GLY A 44 9.38 -20.48 48.90
C GLY A 44 8.23 -20.97 48.02
N GLN A 45 7.67 -22.13 48.36
CA GLN A 45 6.47 -22.74 47.77
C GLN A 45 5.19 -22.06 48.28
N ASN A 46 4.16 -21.92 47.43
CA ASN A 46 2.72 -22.14 47.72
C ASN A 46 1.93 -21.82 46.43
N GLU A 47 1.44 -22.79 45.65
CA GLU A 47 0.17 -23.53 45.82
C GLU A 47 -1.12 -22.68 45.76
N GLN A 48 -1.76 -22.81 44.59
CA GLN A 48 -3.16 -23.22 44.38
C GLN A 48 -4.30 -22.33 44.88
N SER A 49 -5.16 -21.93 43.94
CA SER A 49 -6.62 -22.03 44.08
C SER A 49 -7.30 -21.98 42.72
N GLU A 50 -7.87 -23.13 42.35
CA GLU A 50 -8.89 -23.31 41.33
C GLU A 50 -10.16 -22.52 41.69
N THR A 51 -10.87 -21.99 40.68
CA THR A 51 -12.34 -21.98 40.71
C THR A 51 -12.91 -22.32 39.34
N LYS A 52 -13.81 -23.30 39.37
CA LYS A 52 -14.61 -23.85 38.28
C LYS A 52 -15.75 -22.92 37.86
N GLY A 53 -16.00 -22.89 36.56
CA GLY A 53 -17.29 -23.28 35.97
C GLY A 53 -18.34 -22.19 35.77
N ALA A 54 -18.80 -22.03 34.52
CA ALA A 54 -20.18 -22.37 34.13
C ALA A 54 -20.35 -22.26 32.60
N ASP A 55 -20.86 -23.35 32.04
CA ASP A 55 -21.48 -23.52 30.73
C ASP A 55 -22.75 -22.66 30.61
N SER A 56 -23.05 -22.14 29.42
CA SER A 56 -24.43 -21.95 28.96
C SER A 56 -24.49 -21.88 27.43
N GLN A 57 -24.99 -22.97 26.85
CA GLN A 57 -25.59 -23.05 25.51
C GLN A 57 -26.77 -22.06 25.35
N GLY A 58 -26.98 -21.56 24.13
CA GLY A 58 -28.18 -20.78 23.80
C GLY A 58 -28.26 -20.35 22.33
N SER A 59 -28.77 -21.24 21.49
CA SER A 59 -29.08 -21.07 20.06
C SER A 59 -30.10 -19.95 19.78
N ALA A 60 -29.96 -19.23 18.66
CA ALA A 60 -31.09 -18.87 17.80
C ALA A 60 -30.64 -18.38 16.41
N LYS A 61 -31.09 -19.13 15.42
CA LYS A 61 -31.16 -18.86 13.98
C LYS A 61 -32.06 -17.64 13.72
N THR A 62 -31.72 -16.78 12.76
CA THR A 62 -32.72 -15.91 12.12
C THR A 62 -32.43 -15.85 10.62
N ASP A 63 -33.22 -16.66 9.90
CA ASP A 63 -33.54 -16.47 8.49
C ASP A 63 -34.29 -15.15 8.32
N SER A 64 -33.92 -14.36 7.33
CA SER A 64 -34.83 -13.36 6.75
C SER A 64 -34.54 -13.24 5.26
N GLN A 65 -35.12 -14.21 4.56
CA GLN A 65 -35.47 -14.15 3.15
C GLN A 65 -36.63 -13.15 3.01
N SER A 66 -36.46 -12.10 2.21
CA SER A 66 -37.60 -11.45 1.56
C SER A 66 -37.19 -10.95 0.18
N SER A 67 -38.10 -11.18 -0.75
CA SER A 67 -37.95 -10.97 -2.17
C SER A 67 -38.99 -9.94 -2.65
N SER A 68 -38.61 -9.28 -3.74
CA SER A 68 -39.48 -8.80 -4.83
C SER A 68 -40.10 -7.38 -4.80
N SER A 69 -40.19 -6.88 -6.04
CA SER A 69 -40.82 -5.66 -6.57
C SER A 69 -40.02 -4.37 -6.37
N GLY A 70 -39.59 -3.62 -7.40
CA GLY A 70 -40.02 -3.54 -8.78
C GLY A 70 -40.63 -2.17 -9.05
N SER A 71 -39.86 -1.26 -9.65
CA SER A 71 -40.40 -0.24 -10.57
C SER A 71 -39.27 0.34 -11.41
N ALA A 72 -39.39 0.04 -12.70
CA ALA A 72 -38.66 0.66 -13.78
C ALA A 72 -39.03 2.15 -13.89
N ASN A 73 -38.06 2.97 -14.26
CA ASN A 73 -38.35 4.03 -15.23
C ASN A 73 -37.20 4.12 -16.22
N SER A 74 -37.51 3.66 -17.43
CA SER A 74 -36.70 3.69 -18.62
C SER A 74 -36.66 5.11 -19.17
N SER A 75 -35.48 5.63 -19.47
CA SER A 75 -35.32 6.50 -20.65
C SER A 75 -34.17 5.96 -21.48
N ALA A 76 -34.55 5.35 -22.59
CA ALA A 76 -33.67 4.77 -23.57
C ALA A 76 -32.75 5.84 -24.20
N GLY A 77 -31.46 5.57 -24.16
CA GLY A 77 -30.48 6.03 -25.15
C GLY A 77 -29.97 4.79 -25.85
N SER A 78 -30.36 4.66 -27.11
CA SER A 78 -30.16 3.51 -27.98
C SER A 78 -28.70 3.19 -28.28
N ASP A 79 -28.43 1.87 -28.27
CA ASP A 79 -27.68 1.16 -29.30
C ASP A 79 -26.21 1.53 -29.51
N GLY A 80 -25.38 0.97 -28.64
CA GLY A 80 -23.96 0.66 -28.91
C GLY A 80 -23.65 -0.66 -28.22
N LYS A 81 -24.21 -1.76 -28.73
CA LYS A 81 -23.88 -3.11 -28.27
C LYS A 81 -22.58 -3.52 -28.96
N ASP A 82 -21.52 -2.83 -28.61
CA ASP A 82 -20.16 -3.29 -28.86
C ASP A 82 -19.97 -4.41 -27.86
N ASN A 83 -20.33 -5.60 -28.33
CA ASN A 83 -20.01 -6.86 -27.69
C ASN A 83 -18.55 -7.18 -28.04
N ASP A 84 -17.68 -6.17 -27.91
CA ASP A 84 -16.26 -6.34 -27.79
C ASP A 84 -16.12 -7.08 -26.47
N LYS A 85 -16.10 -8.42 -26.57
CA LYS A 85 -15.29 -9.18 -25.63
C LYS A 85 -13.89 -8.75 -25.97
N ASP A 86 -13.54 -7.62 -25.37
CA ASP A 86 -12.21 -7.34 -24.90
C ASP A 86 -11.75 -8.65 -24.23
N ASP A 87 -10.99 -9.44 -24.99
CA ASP A 87 -10.26 -10.62 -24.52
C ASP A 87 -9.06 -10.19 -23.63
N ASP A 88 -9.00 -8.89 -23.37
CA ASP A 88 -8.24 -8.08 -22.46
C ASP A 88 -8.37 -8.74 -21.09
N LYS A 89 -7.28 -9.30 -20.61
CA LYS A 89 -7.22 -9.89 -19.27
C LYS A 89 -6.97 -8.77 -18.27
N ASP A 90 -7.72 -7.69 -18.40
CA ASP A 90 -7.63 -6.56 -17.53
C ASP A 90 -8.14 -7.03 -16.16
N GLY A 91 -7.49 -6.60 -15.09
CA GLY A 91 -7.72 -7.15 -13.76
C GLY A 91 -9.14 -6.96 -13.22
N ASP A 92 -10.01 -6.26 -13.95
CA ASP A 92 -11.32 -5.69 -13.59
C ASP A 92 -12.40 -6.69 -13.19
N ASP A 93 -12.36 -7.89 -13.75
CA ASP A 93 -13.33 -8.95 -13.43
C ASP A 93 -12.74 -10.02 -12.49
N ALA A 94 -11.42 -10.05 -12.33
CA ALA A 94 -10.75 -11.05 -11.49
C ALA A 94 -11.03 -10.83 -10.00
N PRO A 95 -11.60 -11.79 -9.25
CA PRO A 95 -11.94 -11.58 -7.85
C PRO A 95 -10.68 -11.33 -7.00
N ILE A 96 -10.72 -10.41 -6.05
CA ILE A 96 -9.57 -10.20 -5.15
C ILE A 96 -9.55 -11.29 -4.07
N THR A 97 -8.60 -12.22 -4.15
CA THR A 97 -8.45 -13.36 -3.25
C THR A 97 -7.30 -13.21 -2.24
N ASP A 98 -6.30 -12.38 -2.54
CA ASP A 98 -5.17 -12.12 -1.64
C ASP A 98 -5.63 -11.49 -0.32
N ALA A 99 -5.23 -12.11 0.80
CA ALA A 99 -5.67 -11.69 2.13
C ALA A 99 -5.09 -10.32 2.53
N THR A 100 -3.86 -10.01 2.12
CA THR A 100 -3.22 -8.72 2.42
C THR A 100 -3.90 -7.60 1.67
N TRP A 101 -4.22 -7.81 0.39
CA TRP A 101 -4.98 -6.85 -0.40
C TRP A 101 -6.36 -6.59 0.21
N LYS A 102 -7.10 -7.65 0.59
CA LYS A 102 -8.39 -7.49 1.28
C LYS A 102 -8.27 -6.74 2.60
N ASP A 103 -7.18 -6.94 3.34
CA ASP A 103 -6.90 -6.17 4.56
C ASP A 103 -6.73 -4.68 4.26
N ILE A 104 -5.99 -4.33 3.20
CA ILE A 104 -5.79 -2.94 2.77
C ILE A 104 -7.11 -2.32 2.28
N GLN A 105 -7.92 -3.04 1.50
CA GLN A 105 -9.23 -2.53 1.05
C GLN A 105 -10.20 -2.27 2.21
N SER A 106 -10.19 -3.15 3.22
CA SER A 106 -11.11 -3.07 4.35
C SER A 106 -10.70 -2.05 5.41
N LYS A 107 -9.40 -1.87 5.65
CA LYS A 107 -8.87 -0.97 6.69
C LYS A 107 -8.34 0.35 6.16
N GLY A 108 -7.98 0.40 4.89
CA GLY A 108 -7.44 1.60 4.24
C GLY A 108 -8.48 2.70 4.13
N GLN A 109 -8.02 3.95 4.16
CA GLN A 109 -8.88 5.09 3.91
C GLN A 109 -9.36 5.06 2.44
N ARG A 110 -10.67 4.84 2.25
CA ARG A 110 -11.28 4.90 0.93
C ARG A 110 -11.20 6.32 0.38
N THR A 111 -10.61 6.46 -0.80
CA THR A 111 -10.41 7.73 -1.49
C THR A 111 -10.82 7.56 -2.94
N GLU A 112 -11.79 8.35 -3.40
CA GLU A 112 -12.12 8.44 -4.82
C GLU A 112 -11.04 9.25 -5.54
N VAL A 113 -10.49 8.70 -6.61
CA VAL A 113 -9.37 9.29 -7.35
C VAL A 113 -9.66 9.29 -8.85
N SER A 114 -8.97 10.18 -9.56
CA SER A 114 -8.94 10.19 -11.03
C SER A 114 -7.68 10.93 -11.50
N GLY A 115 -7.16 10.56 -12.67
CA GLY A 115 -6.01 11.21 -13.28
C GLY A 115 -4.71 10.99 -12.50
N SER A 116 -4.00 12.05 -12.11
CA SER A 116 -2.76 11.95 -11.35
C SER A 116 -2.97 12.05 -9.83
N TYR A 117 -2.45 11.07 -9.08
CA TYR A 117 -2.49 11.04 -7.63
C TYR A 117 -1.10 10.81 -7.00
N ALA A 118 -0.83 11.49 -5.89
CA ALA A 118 0.44 11.39 -5.18
C ALA A 118 0.22 11.05 -3.70
N VAL A 119 0.90 9.99 -3.25
CA VAL A 119 0.92 9.56 -1.86
C VAL A 119 2.22 10.01 -1.21
N GLN A 120 2.08 10.81 -0.15
CA GLN A 120 3.19 11.40 0.61
C GLN A 120 3.03 11.11 2.10
N GLY A 121 4.12 11.25 2.87
CA GLY A 121 4.13 11.01 4.32
C GLY A 121 4.48 9.56 4.68
N SER A 122 4.21 9.15 5.92
CA SER A 122 4.54 7.79 6.37
C SER A 122 3.41 7.10 7.12
N GLY A 123 3.41 5.77 7.12
CA GLY A 123 2.45 4.95 7.86
C GLY A 123 1.02 5.01 7.31
N THR A 124 0.85 5.33 6.03
CA THR A 124 -0.45 5.50 5.39
C THR A 124 -0.97 4.18 4.82
N THR A 125 -2.29 3.96 4.91
CA THR A 125 -2.97 2.83 4.27
C THR A 125 -4.17 3.36 3.51
N LEU A 126 -4.19 3.18 2.18
CA LEU A 126 -5.17 3.79 1.28
C LEU A 126 -5.89 2.73 0.43
N ASN A 127 -7.18 2.94 0.21
CA ASN A 127 -8.00 2.21 -0.75
C ASN A 127 -8.45 3.21 -1.82
N LEU A 128 -7.70 3.30 -2.91
CA LEU A 128 -7.92 4.20 -4.02
C LEU A 128 -8.92 3.56 -4.99
N VAL A 129 -9.98 4.29 -5.32
CA VAL A 129 -11.07 3.81 -6.20
C VAL A 129 -11.23 4.80 -7.35
N GLY A 130 -11.27 4.26 -8.57
CA GLY A 130 -11.22 5.00 -9.82
C GLY A 130 -9.86 4.88 -10.51
N ASP A 131 -9.87 5.28 -11.77
CA ASP A 131 -8.78 5.06 -12.73
C ASP A 131 -7.71 6.15 -12.61
N LEU A 132 -6.44 5.77 -12.62
CA LEU A 132 -5.32 6.67 -12.46
C LEU A 132 -4.38 6.66 -13.67
N ASP A 133 -4.27 7.79 -14.37
CA ASP A 133 -3.18 8.02 -15.34
C ASP A 133 -1.81 7.86 -14.67
N THR A 134 -1.68 8.28 -13.41
CA THR A 134 -0.41 8.20 -12.69
C THR A 134 -0.60 8.11 -11.18
N LEU A 135 0.07 7.15 -10.54
CA LEU A 135 0.21 7.04 -9.10
C LEU A 135 1.67 7.21 -8.70
N THR A 136 2.00 8.26 -7.94
CA THR A 136 3.34 8.48 -7.39
C THR A 136 3.38 8.25 -5.89
N VAL A 137 4.23 7.34 -5.41
CA VAL A 137 4.39 7.02 -3.98
C VAL A 137 5.77 7.47 -3.50
N GLN A 138 5.80 8.53 -2.69
CA GLN A 138 7.02 9.14 -2.14
C GLN A 138 7.21 8.86 -0.64
N GLY A 139 6.26 8.19 -0.01
CA GLY A 139 6.21 7.95 1.43
C GLY A 139 6.98 6.72 1.93
N SER A 140 7.03 6.54 3.25
CA SER A 140 7.55 5.32 3.87
C SER A 140 6.48 4.55 4.63
N ASP A 141 6.58 3.23 4.73
CA ASP A 141 5.58 2.39 5.41
C ASP A 141 4.16 2.59 4.83
N VAL A 142 4.07 2.63 3.50
CA VAL A 142 2.83 2.93 2.76
C VAL A 142 2.20 1.64 2.25
N LYS A 143 0.88 1.49 2.41
CA LYS A 143 0.09 0.38 1.85
C LYS A 143 -1.04 0.91 0.97
N ILE A 144 -1.15 0.43 -0.25
CA ILE A 144 -2.14 0.91 -1.22
C ILE A 144 -2.86 -0.28 -1.85
N ALA A 145 -4.19 -0.19 -1.89
CA ALA A 145 -5.03 -0.93 -2.82
C ALA A 145 -5.52 0.09 -3.86
N ALA A 146 -5.36 -0.22 -5.14
CA ALA A 146 -5.81 0.59 -6.26
C ALA A 146 -6.64 -0.26 -7.23
N GLU A 147 -7.43 0.41 -8.05
CA GLU A 147 -8.08 -0.18 -9.23
C GLU A 147 -7.06 -0.15 -10.37
N ASP A 148 -7.27 0.67 -11.40
CA ASP A 148 -6.41 0.70 -12.58
C ASP A 148 -5.41 1.86 -12.55
N VAL A 149 -4.17 1.56 -12.94
CA VAL A 149 -3.06 2.51 -12.87
C VAL A 149 -2.18 2.41 -14.11
N ASP A 150 -2.28 3.36 -15.04
CA ASP A 150 -1.44 3.37 -16.24
C ASP A 150 0.05 3.44 -15.83
N THR A 151 0.42 4.38 -14.95
CA THR A 151 1.81 4.54 -14.51
C THR A 151 1.94 4.59 -12.98
N LEU A 152 2.54 3.55 -12.41
CA LEU A 152 2.93 3.51 -10.99
C LEU A 152 4.42 3.85 -10.82
N THR A 153 4.72 4.95 -10.13
CA THR A 153 6.08 5.32 -9.72
C THR A 153 6.25 5.22 -8.21
N VAL A 154 7.16 4.38 -7.74
CA VAL A 154 7.47 4.22 -6.31
C VAL A 154 8.88 4.72 -5.99
N GLN A 155 8.96 5.83 -5.26
CA GLN A 155 10.20 6.46 -4.78
C GLN A 155 10.41 6.27 -3.27
N GLY A 156 9.39 5.75 -2.58
CA GLY A 156 9.36 5.52 -1.14
C GLY A 156 10.15 4.30 -0.65
N SER A 157 10.03 4.00 0.66
CA SER A 157 10.63 2.81 1.28
C SER A 157 9.61 2.01 2.06
N ASN A 158 9.73 0.68 2.09
CA ASN A 158 8.76 -0.21 2.74
C ASN A 158 7.33 0.08 2.24
N VAL A 159 7.15 0.00 0.92
CA VAL A 159 5.88 0.29 0.25
C VAL A 159 5.26 -1.02 -0.22
N THR A 160 3.97 -1.21 0.01
CA THR A 160 3.18 -2.32 -0.54
C THR A 160 2.06 -1.77 -1.41
N VAL A 161 2.02 -2.13 -2.69
CA VAL A 161 0.94 -1.74 -3.61
C VAL A 161 0.30 -2.98 -4.20
N TYR A 162 -1.02 -3.03 -4.13
CA TYR A 162 -1.86 -3.94 -4.89
C TYR A 162 -2.71 -3.11 -5.85
N ALA A 163 -2.71 -3.43 -7.13
CA ALA A 163 -3.55 -2.80 -8.14
C ALA A 163 -4.27 -3.87 -8.95
N ARG A 164 -5.42 -3.54 -9.55
CA ARG A 164 -6.08 -4.47 -10.46
C ARG A 164 -5.25 -4.60 -11.72
N ASP A 165 -4.96 -3.47 -12.36
CA ASP A 165 -4.07 -3.44 -13.51
C ASP A 165 -3.00 -2.35 -13.42
N ILE A 166 -1.86 -2.61 -14.08
CA ILE A 166 -0.74 -1.68 -14.19
C ILE A 166 -0.10 -1.83 -15.57
N ASP A 167 0.00 -0.75 -16.34
CA ASP A 167 0.73 -0.78 -17.62
C ASP A 167 2.24 -0.56 -17.45
N HIS A 168 2.60 0.39 -16.60
CA HIS A 168 3.97 0.85 -16.41
C HIS A 168 4.34 0.95 -14.93
N LEU A 169 5.31 0.13 -14.52
CA LEU A 169 5.81 0.08 -13.15
C LEU A 169 7.25 0.60 -13.07
N ASN A 170 7.46 1.71 -12.36
CA ASN A 170 8.77 2.32 -12.17
C ASN A 170 9.13 2.40 -10.68
N ILE A 171 10.13 1.61 -10.26
CA ILE A 171 10.56 1.53 -8.87
C ILE A 171 11.96 2.13 -8.73
N MET A 172 12.05 3.16 -7.88
CA MET A 172 13.29 3.84 -7.48
C MET A 172 13.54 3.71 -5.97
N GLY A 173 12.55 3.19 -5.24
CA GLY A 173 12.54 3.02 -3.78
C GLY A 173 13.28 1.78 -3.27
N SER A 174 13.05 1.46 -1.99
CA SER A 174 13.60 0.26 -1.36
C SER A 174 12.55 -0.54 -0.59
N ASP A 175 12.72 -1.86 -0.53
CA ASP A 175 11.80 -2.76 0.18
C ASP A 175 10.34 -2.58 -0.33
N VAL A 176 10.20 -2.41 -1.65
CA VAL A 176 8.91 -2.22 -2.32
C VAL A 176 8.34 -3.57 -2.72
N THR A 177 7.06 -3.81 -2.44
CA THR A 177 6.29 -4.95 -2.91
C THR A 177 5.14 -4.46 -3.79
N VAL A 178 5.08 -4.91 -5.05
CA VAL A 178 3.98 -4.59 -5.97
C VAL A 178 3.35 -5.85 -6.54
N HIS A 179 2.04 -5.93 -6.47
CA HIS A 179 1.25 -7.04 -7.01
C HIS A 179 0.09 -6.53 -7.88
N TRP A 180 -0.21 -7.24 -8.95
CA TRP A 180 -1.27 -6.91 -9.92
C TRP A 180 -2.07 -8.16 -10.33
N LEU A 181 -3.27 -7.97 -10.91
CA LEU A 181 -4.11 -9.05 -11.45
C LEU A 181 -4.12 -9.10 -12.97
N GLY A 182 -4.13 -7.92 -13.59
CA GLY A 182 -4.21 -7.71 -15.03
C GLY A 182 -2.94 -8.17 -15.75
N ASP A 183 -2.69 -7.64 -16.94
CA ASP A 183 -1.55 -8.05 -17.74
C ASP A 183 -0.21 -7.61 -17.13
N ASP A 184 0.88 -8.19 -17.63
CA ASP A 184 2.20 -7.92 -17.05
C ASP A 184 2.67 -6.49 -17.43
N PRO A 185 2.93 -5.60 -16.47
CA PRO A 185 3.43 -4.26 -16.74
C PRO A 185 4.80 -4.30 -17.41
N THR A 186 5.14 -3.20 -18.08
CA THR A 186 6.55 -2.88 -18.30
C THR A 186 7.20 -2.47 -16.98
N ILE A 187 8.17 -3.25 -16.51
CA ILE A 187 8.83 -3.02 -15.21
C ILE A 187 10.21 -2.38 -15.40
N GLN A 188 10.43 -1.26 -14.72
CA GLN A 188 11.72 -0.62 -14.52
C GLN A 188 12.01 -0.51 -13.04
N ASP A 189 12.90 -1.37 -12.54
CA ASP A 189 13.33 -1.36 -11.15
C ASP A 189 14.81 -0.97 -11.05
N THR A 190 15.06 0.18 -10.45
CA THR A 190 16.38 0.74 -10.16
C THR A 190 16.66 0.81 -8.66
N GLY A 191 15.73 0.30 -7.85
CA GLY A 191 15.77 0.34 -6.40
C GLY A 191 16.51 -0.83 -5.76
N ALA A 192 16.22 -1.10 -4.49
CA ALA A 192 16.86 -2.17 -3.72
C ALA A 192 15.84 -3.03 -2.96
N ASN A 193 16.04 -4.36 -2.97
CA ASN A 193 15.21 -5.34 -2.24
C ASN A 193 13.72 -5.30 -2.61
N ASN A 194 13.41 -5.04 -3.88
CA ASN A 194 12.03 -4.95 -4.33
C ASN A 194 11.51 -6.31 -4.81
N THR A 195 10.21 -6.51 -4.70
CA THR A 195 9.48 -7.70 -5.14
C THR A 195 8.28 -7.27 -5.98
N THR A 196 8.13 -7.87 -7.14
CA THR A 196 7.01 -7.63 -8.06
C THR A 196 6.42 -8.95 -8.51
N GLY A 197 5.11 -9.07 -8.64
CA GLY A 197 4.54 -10.24 -9.29
C GLY A 197 3.03 -10.21 -9.47
N LYS A 198 2.58 -10.81 -10.58
CA LYS A 198 1.18 -11.08 -10.87
C LYS A 198 0.58 -12.06 -9.85
N LEU A 199 -0.62 -11.77 -9.36
CA LEU A 199 -1.39 -12.65 -8.50
C LEU A 199 -2.14 -13.66 -9.37
N SER A 200 -1.95 -14.95 -9.07
CA SER A 200 -2.73 -16.02 -9.67
C SER A 200 -4.05 -16.20 -8.93
N GLN A 201 -5.14 -16.31 -9.68
CA GLN A 201 -6.48 -16.65 -9.19
C GLN A 201 -6.71 -18.16 -9.19
#